data_AF-A0A671PXG5-F1
#
_entry.id   AF-A0A671PXG5-F1
#
_cell.length_a   1.000
_cell.length_b   1.000
_cell.length_c   1.000
_cell.angle_alpha   90.00
_cell.angle_beta   90.00
_cell.angle_gamma   90.00
#
_symmetry.space_group_name_H-M   'P 1'
#
loop_
_entity.id
_entity.type
_entity.pdbx_description
1 polymer ?
#
loop_
_entity_poly.entity_id
_entity_poly.type
_entity_poly.pdbx_seq_one_letter_code
_entity_poly.pdbx_strand_id
1 'polypeptide(L)'
;FQLVAPLDYRAVWQFRDMIICTNPDSWPILDYVDYGCYCGLGGSGTPVDELDRCCEVHDQCYSDSWQHEDCWGILDNPYTEVYSFSCDKAAKKVTCNGKTLHSNRPCEMFICECDRKAAECFALAGYNPENEQYPSENCK
;
A
#
# COMPACT_ATOMS: atom_id res chain seq x y z
N PHE A 1 -9.05 -6.69 -32.41
CA PHE A 1 -9.59 -6.18 -31.15
C PHE A 1 -9.59 -7.31 -30.13
N GLN A 2 -8.45 -7.55 -29.50
CA GLN A 2 -8.36 -8.53 -28.42
C GLN A 2 -8.46 -7.76 -27.12
N LEU A 3 -9.58 -7.96 -26.43
CA LEU A 3 -9.78 -7.54 -25.05
C LEU A 3 -8.79 -8.34 -24.20
N VAL A 4 -7.72 -7.69 -23.76
CA VAL A 4 -6.95 -8.17 -22.61
C VAL A 4 -7.90 -8.01 -21.43
N ALA A 5 -8.40 -9.12 -20.88
CA ALA A 5 -9.10 -9.08 -19.61
C ALA A 5 -8.11 -8.50 -18.58
N PRO A 6 -8.50 -7.48 -17.78
CA PRO A 6 -7.60 -6.99 -16.75
C PRO A 6 -7.36 -8.14 -15.77
N LEU A 7 -6.09 -8.48 -15.53
CA LEU A 7 -5.72 -9.20 -14.33
C LEU A 7 -6.38 -8.45 -13.17
N ASP A 8 -7.16 -9.14 -12.36
CA ASP A 8 -8.09 -8.52 -11.41
C ASP A 8 -7.30 -7.99 -10.19
N TYR A 9 -6.67 -6.82 -10.33
CA TYR A 9 -5.81 -6.16 -9.32
C TYR A 9 -6.60 -5.51 -8.16
N ARG A 10 -7.71 -6.12 -7.70
CA ARG A 10 -8.67 -5.46 -6.78
C ARG A 10 -8.07 -4.88 -5.51
N ALA A 11 -7.09 -5.55 -4.89
CA ALA A 11 -6.52 -5.10 -3.62
C ALA A 11 -5.64 -3.84 -3.74
N VAL A 12 -4.79 -3.75 -4.77
CA VAL A 12 -4.02 -2.51 -5.03
C VAL A 12 -4.94 -1.31 -5.27
N TRP A 13 -6.14 -1.53 -5.83
CA TRP A 13 -7.16 -0.47 -5.93
C TRP A 13 -7.70 -0.05 -4.56
N GLN A 14 -7.82 -0.96 -3.60
CA GLN A 14 -8.23 -0.64 -2.23
C GLN A 14 -7.16 0.17 -1.50
N PHE A 15 -5.87 -0.17 -1.68
CA PHE A 15 -4.78 0.63 -1.14
C PHE A 15 -4.81 2.05 -1.72
N ARG A 16 -4.96 2.18 -3.05
CA ARG A 16 -5.15 3.49 -3.70
C ARG A 16 -6.31 4.29 -3.08
N ASP A 17 -7.42 3.64 -2.80
CA ASP A 17 -8.59 4.30 -2.18
C ASP A 17 -8.30 4.75 -0.73
N MET A 18 -7.47 4.01 0.01
CA MET A 18 -6.99 4.44 1.34
C MET A 18 -6.08 5.65 1.24
N ILE A 19 -5.15 5.68 0.28
CA ILE A 19 -4.27 6.84 0.05
C ILE A 19 -5.11 8.09 -0.29
N ILE A 20 -6.12 7.95 -1.16
CA ILE A 20 -7.03 9.06 -1.48
C ILE A 20 -7.87 9.49 -0.27
N CYS A 21 -8.20 8.57 0.63
CA CYS A 21 -8.91 8.90 1.87
C CYS A 21 -8.06 9.81 2.78
N THR A 22 -6.79 9.46 2.97
CA THR A 22 -5.89 10.16 3.91
C THR A 22 -5.26 11.40 3.28
N ASN A 23 -4.99 11.37 1.97
CA ASN A 23 -4.38 12.44 1.18
C ASN A 23 -5.14 12.68 -0.14
N PRO A 24 -6.29 13.39 -0.10
CA PRO A 24 -7.19 13.53 -1.25
C PRO A 24 -6.64 14.37 -2.41
N ASP A 25 -5.59 15.15 -2.17
CA ASP A 25 -4.94 15.99 -3.19
C ASP A 25 -3.83 15.23 -3.94
N SER A 26 -3.48 14.01 -3.51
CA SER A 26 -2.48 13.16 -4.16
C SER A 26 -2.97 12.55 -5.47
N TRP A 27 -2.01 12.13 -6.29
CA TRP A 27 -2.19 11.30 -7.47
C TRP A 27 -1.42 9.99 -7.29
N PRO A 28 -1.97 8.99 -6.57
CA PRO A 28 -1.16 7.88 -6.04
C PRO A 28 -0.35 7.08 -7.07
N ILE A 29 -0.86 6.96 -8.31
CA ILE A 29 -0.17 6.25 -9.40
C ILE A 29 1.06 7.02 -9.88
N LEU A 30 1.02 8.36 -9.85
CA LEU A 30 2.14 9.21 -10.24
C LEU A 30 3.08 9.47 -9.06
N ASP A 31 2.50 9.72 -7.89
CA ASP A 31 3.27 10.20 -6.74
C ASP A 31 4.05 9.07 -6.03
N TYR A 32 3.57 7.81 -6.06
CA TYR A 32 4.07 6.76 -5.14
C TYR A 32 4.49 5.43 -5.79
N VAL A 33 4.42 5.27 -7.12
CA VAL A 33 4.73 3.98 -7.78
C VAL A 33 6.19 3.86 -8.23
N ASP A 34 6.89 4.98 -8.38
CA ASP A 34 8.31 5.05 -8.76
C ASP A 34 8.97 6.24 -8.04
N TYR A 35 9.12 6.10 -6.72
CA TYR A 35 9.63 7.14 -5.84
C TYR A 35 10.69 6.59 -4.89
N GLY A 36 11.81 7.29 -4.78
CA GLY A 36 12.90 6.91 -3.89
C GLY A 36 13.45 5.49 -4.17
N CYS A 37 13.84 4.81 -3.12
CA CYS A 37 14.45 3.50 -3.18
C CYS A 37 13.50 2.34 -2.91
N TYR A 38 12.28 2.59 -2.41
CA TYR A 38 11.33 1.58 -1.96
C TYR A 38 9.92 1.75 -2.54
N CYS A 39 9.46 2.96 -2.85
CA CYS A 39 8.10 3.13 -3.35
C CYS A 39 7.97 2.63 -4.81
N GLY A 40 7.57 1.38 -4.97
CA GLY A 40 7.46 0.68 -6.24
C GLY A 40 7.60 -0.84 -6.07
N LEU A 41 7.86 -1.58 -7.15
CA LEU A 41 8.17 -3.01 -7.03
C LEU A 41 9.65 -3.22 -6.70
N GLY A 42 9.94 -3.78 -5.53
CA GLY A 42 11.28 -4.19 -5.12
C GLY A 42 11.77 -3.42 -3.91
N GLY A 43 12.90 -2.74 -4.04
CA GLY A 43 13.45 -1.85 -3.02
C GLY A 43 14.65 -2.38 -2.25
N SER A 44 15.60 -1.49 -1.97
CA SER A 44 16.83 -1.81 -1.24
C SER A 44 17.59 -0.56 -0.79
N GLY A 45 18.53 -0.73 0.14
CA GLY A 45 19.44 0.34 0.57
C GLY A 45 18.85 1.19 1.69
N THR A 46 19.09 2.48 1.65
CA THR A 46 18.64 3.44 2.67
C THR A 46 17.55 4.34 2.08
N PRO A 47 16.39 4.48 2.75
CA PRO A 47 15.35 5.39 2.29
C PRO A 47 15.85 6.83 2.13
N VAL A 48 15.46 7.48 1.03
CA VAL A 48 15.95 8.84 0.70
C VAL A 48 15.24 9.95 1.49
N ASP A 49 14.03 9.67 1.99
CA ASP A 49 13.25 10.54 2.86
C ASP A 49 12.19 9.74 3.65
N GLU A 50 11.32 10.46 4.37
CA GLU A 50 10.25 9.86 5.17
C GLU A 50 9.18 9.15 4.33
N LEU A 51 8.92 9.61 3.11
CA LEU A 51 7.92 8.98 2.24
C LEU A 51 8.45 7.63 1.74
N ASP A 52 9.71 7.61 1.33
CA ASP A 52 10.42 6.39 0.96
C ASP A 52 10.52 5.41 2.14
N ARG A 53 10.70 5.92 3.36
CA ARG A 53 10.66 5.10 4.58
C ARG A 53 9.28 4.49 4.81
N CYS A 54 8.19 5.20 4.52
CA CYS A 54 6.85 4.62 4.60
C CYS A 54 6.71 3.41 3.67
N CYS A 55 7.30 3.46 2.47
CA CYS A 55 7.31 2.37 1.51
C CYS A 55 8.16 1.19 1.98
N GLU A 56 9.36 1.42 2.53
CA GLU A 56 10.18 0.35 3.14
C GLU A 56 9.39 -0.42 4.21
N VAL A 57 8.67 0.29 5.08
CA VAL A 57 7.85 -0.32 6.13
C VAL A 57 6.66 -1.09 5.53
N HIS A 58 6.07 -0.58 4.44
CA HIS A 58 4.98 -1.24 3.73
C HIS A 58 5.45 -2.54 3.06
N ASP A 59 6.59 -2.52 2.38
CA ASP A 59 7.22 -3.69 1.76
C ASP A 59 7.53 -4.77 2.80
N GLN A 60 8.08 -4.37 3.95
CA GLN A 60 8.30 -5.30 5.06
C GLN A 60 6.98 -5.88 5.58
N CYS A 61 5.93 -5.07 5.70
CA CYS A 61 4.61 -5.54 6.12
C CYS A 61 4.04 -6.56 5.13
N TYR A 62 4.16 -6.32 3.82
CA TYR A 62 3.78 -7.29 2.80
C TYR A 62 4.64 -8.56 2.88
N SER A 63 5.96 -8.44 3.07
CA SER A 63 6.87 -9.58 3.28
C SER A 63 6.45 -10.46 4.46
N ASP A 64 6.00 -9.83 5.54
CA ASP A 64 5.49 -10.51 6.73
C ASP A 64 4.15 -11.21 6.46
N SER A 65 3.30 -10.65 5.59
CA SER A 65 2.02 -11.30 5.24
C SER A 65 2.24 -12.63 4.51
N TRP A 66 3.28 -12.75 3.68
CA TRP A 66 3.63 -14.02 3.03
C TRP A 66 4.07 -15.12 4.01
N GLN A 67 4.48 -14.74 5.22
CA GLN A 67 4.96 -15.63 6.28
C GLN A 67 3.95 -15.80 7.42
N HIS A 68 2.86 -15.03 7.42
CA HIS A 68 1.87 -15.02 8.48
C HIS A 68 1.10 -16.35 8.51
N GLU A 69 0.92 -16.92 9.70
CA GLU A 69 0.33 -18.27 9.86
C GLU A 69 -1.12 -18.37 9.34
N ASP A 70 -1.86 -17.25 9.42
CA ASP A 70 -3.22 -17.15 8.90
C ASP A 70 -3.31 -16.80 7.40
N CYS A 71 -2.16 -16.55 6.73
CA CYS A 71 -2.11 -16.22 5.31
C CYS A 71 -1.57 -17.42 4.51
N TRP A 72 -2.35 -17.87 3.53
CA TRP A 72 -1.93 -18.90 2.60
C TRP A 72 -1.42 -18.26 1.32
N GLY A 73 -0.11 -18.09 1.19
CA GLY A 73 0.51 -17.31 0.10
C GLY A 73 0.16 -17.70 -1.35
N ILE A 74 -0.46 -18.85 -1.63
CA ILE A 74 -0.99 -19.15 -2.97
C ILE A 74 -2.30 -18.39 -3.26
N LEU A 75 -3.11 -18.14 -2.23
CA LEU A 75 -4.42 -17.49 -2.33
C LEU A 75 -4.41 -16.07 -1.76
N ASP A 76 -3.78 -15.88 -0.60
CA ASP A 76 -3.79 -14.63 0.16
C ASP A 76 -2.59 -13.74 -0.21
N ASN A 77 -2.47 -13.43 -1.51
CA ASN A 77 -1.42 -12.54 -2.00
C ASN A 77 -1.79 -11.08 -1.67
N PRO A 78 -0.97 -10.29 -0.96
CA PRO A 78 -1.27 -8.91 -0.56
C PRO A 78 -1.56 -7.96 -1.72
N TYR A 79 -1.11 -8.27 -2.94
CA TYR A 79 -1.41 -7.48 -4.13
C TYR A 79 -2.81 -7.76 -4.72
N THR A 80 -3.47 -8.84 -4.31
CA THR A 80 -4.76 -9.26 -4.86
C THR A 80 -5.83 -9.60 -3.82
N GLU A 81 -5.45 -9.82 -2.56
CA GLU A 81 -6.35 -10.19 -1.47
C GLU A 81 -7.28 -9.04 -1.09
N VAL A 82 -8.58 -9.28 -1.17
CA VAL A 82 -9.59 -8.23 -0.98
C VAL A 82 -9.99 -8.20 0.48
N TYR A 83 -9.89 -7.03 1.09
CA TYR A 83 -10.27 -6.81 2.47
C TYR A 83 -11.41 -5.79 2.60
N SER A 84 -11.92 -5.63 3.80
CA SER A 84 -13.00 -4.73 4.20
C SER A 84 -12.43 -3.56 5.00
N PHE A 85 -12.65 -2.35 4.51
CA PHE A 85 -12.27 -1.11 5.20
C PHE A 85 -13.37 -0.05 5.08
N SER A 86 -13.25 1.00 5.86
CA SER A 86 -14.07 2.20 5.78
C SER A 86 -13.20 3.45 5.80
N CYS A 87 -13.70 4.52 5.16
CA CYS A 87 -13.05 5.82 5.11
C CYS A 87 -14.00 6.89 5.67
N ASP A 88 -13.59 7.53 6.77
CA ASP A 88 -14.16 8.80 7.20
C ASP A 88 -13.45 9.93 6.45
N LYS A 89 -14.07 10.41 5.36
CA LYS A 89 -13.52 11.45 4.49
C LYS A 89 -13.36 12.80 5.20
N ALA A 90 -14.20 13.10 6.19
CA ALA A 90 -14.11 14.36 6.91
C ALA A 90 -12.92 14.34 7.88
N ALA A 91 -12.70 13.21 8.54
CA ALA A 91 -11.57 12.99 9.43
C ALA A 91 -10.28 12.54 8.69
N LYS A 92 -10.35 12.27 7.38
CA LYS A 92 -9.27 11.66 6.58
C LYS A 92 -8.72 10.39 7.24
N LYS A 93 -9.62 9.55 7.76
CA LYS A 93 -9.27 8.39 8.60
C LYS A 93 -9.78 7.09 7.99
N VAL A 94 -8.89 6.12 7.87
CA VAL A 94 -9.22 4.76 7.42
C VAL A 94 -9.41 3.84 8.63
N THR A 95 -10.28 2.84 8.51
CA THR A 95 -10.48 1.80 9.53
C THR A 95 -10.67 0.44 8.86
N CYS A 96 -9.87 -0.54 9.25
CA CYS A 96 -10.02 -1.94 8.84
C CYS A 96 -11.14 -2.61 9.64
N ASN A 97 -12.09 -3.24 8.94
CA ASN A 97 -13.35 -3.68 9.53
C ASN A 97 -13.23 -5.09 10.13
N GLY A 98 -13.24 -5.20 11.47
CA GLY A 98 -13.00 -6.48 12.16
C GLY A 98 -14.21 -7.16 12.84
N LYS A 99 -15.42 -6.57 12.82
CA LYS A 99 -16.56 -7.05 13.65
C LYS A 99 -17.94 -6.90 13.00
N THR A 100 -18.13 -7.35 11.76
CA THR A 100 -19.46 -7.36 11.11
C THR A 100 -19.64 -8.60 10.22
N LEU A 101 -20.81 -8.80 9.62
CA LEU A 101 -21.12 -9.94 8.75
C LEU A 101 -20.18 -10.05 7.51
N HIS A 102 -19.40 -9.00 7.22
CA HIS A 102 -18.39 -8.90 6.16
C HIS A 102 -17.02 -8.42 6.71
N SER A 103 -16.64 -8.87 7.90
CA SER A 103 -15.35 -8.51 8.52
C SER A 103 -14.20 -9.30 7.96
N ASN A 104 -13.02 -8.68 8.03
CA ASN A 104 -11.76 -9.26 7.66
C ASN A 104 -11.47 -10.55 8.44
N ARG A 105 -11.08 -11.60 7.73
CA ARG A 105 -10.32 -12.72 8.30
C ARG A 105 -8.95 -12.23 8.79
N PRO A 106 -8.22 -12.99 9.60
CA PRO A 106 -6.94 -12.53 10.14
C PRO A 106 -5.93 -12.08 9.08
N CYS A 107 -5.79 -12.81 7.95
CA CYS A 107 -4.92 -12.38 6.86
C CYS A 107 -5.40 -11.08 6.17
N GLU A 108 -6.68 -11.01 5.79
CA GLU A 108 -7.30 -9.80 5.22
C GLU A 108 -7.11 -8.59 6.15
N MET A 109 -7.20 -8.80 7.47
CA MET A 109 -7.02 -7.75 8.48
C MET A 109 -5.56 -7.30 8.53
N PHE A 110 -4.63 -8.25 8.47
CA PHE A 110 -3.20 -7.96 8.47
C PHE A 110 -2.82 -7.10 7.26
N ILE A 111 -3.22 -7.51 6.06
CA ILE A 111 -2.95 -6.79 4.80
C ILE A 111 -3.63 -5.42 4.82
N CYS A 112 -4.89 -5.34 5.25
CA CYS A 112 -5.60 -4.07 5.39
C CYS A 112 -4.85 -3.09 6.32
N GLU A 113 -4.30 -3.58 7.43
CA GLU A 113 -3.54 -2.75 8.37
C GLU A 113 -2.17 -2.32 7.82
N CYS A 114 -1.54 -3.11 6.95
CA CYS A 114 -0.35 -2.67 6.18
C CYS A 114 -0.71 -1.44 5.33
N ASP A 115 -1.77 -1.54 4.54
CA ASP A 115 -2.20 -0.49 3.61
C ASP A 115 -2.72 0.75 4.35
N ARG A 116 -3.47 0.57 5.44
CA ARG A 116 -3.94 1.67 6.29
C ARG A 116 -2.77 2.48 6.83
N LYS A 117 -1.76 1.81 7.40
CA LYS A 117 -0.60 2.47 7.99
C LYS A 117 0.23 3.18 6.94
N ALA A 118 0.43 2.57 5.78
CA ALA A 118 1.15 3.20 4.67
C ALA A 118 0.41 4.46 4.19
N ALA A 119 -0.91 4.39 3.98
CA ALA A 119 -1.72 5.54 3.56
C ALA A 119 -1.69 6.69 4.58
N GLU A 120 -1.74 6.39 5.88
CA GLU A 120 -1.59 7.39 6.94
C GLU A 120 -0.18 7.98 6.99
N CYS A 121 0.85 7.17 6.75
CA CYS A 121 2.23 7.60 6.70
C CYS A 121 2.48 8.55 5.51
N PHE A 122 2.00 8.19 4.31
CA PHE A 122 2.11 9.02 3.10
C PHE A 122 1.48 10.41 3.28
N ALA A 123 0.37 10.50 4.01
CA ALA A 123 -0.29 11.77 4.30
C ALA A 123 0.52 12.70 5.23
N LEU A 124 1.51 12.16 5.96
CA LEU A 124 2.33 12.90 6.92
C LEU A 124 3.77 13.17 6.42
N ALA A 125 4.31 12.30 5.58
CA ALA A 125 5.73 12.30 5.20
C ALA A 125 6.17 13.47 4.31
N GLY A 126 5.21 14.11 3.62
CA GLY A 126 5.51 15.08 2.56
C GLY A 126 5.90 14.40 1.24
N TYR A 127 6.05 15.19 0.19
CA TYR A 127 6.42 14.70 -1.15
C TYR A 127 7.53 15.58 -1.73
N ASN A 128 8.62 14.97 -2.18
CA ASN A 128 9.72 15.64 -2.85
C ASN A 128 9.79 15.22 -4.33
N PRO A 129 9.46 16.09 -5.30
CA PRO A 129 9.49 15.73 -6.71
C PRO A 129 10.89 15.36 -7.23
N GLU A 130 11.98 15.73 -6.54
CA GLU A 130 13.34 15.32 -6.92
C GLU A 130 13.61 13.82 -6.70
N ASN A 131 12.76 13.15 -5.92
CA ASN A 131 12.85 11.72 -5.63
C ASN A 131 11.91 10.88 -6.51
N GLU A 132 11.19 11.48 -7.46
CA GLU A 132 10.47 10.74 -8.50
C GLU A 132 11.46 10.09 -9.47
N GLN A 133 11.22 8.83 -9.86
CA GLN A 133 12.10 8.05 -10.75
C GLN A 133 13.55 8.01 -10.25
N TYR A 134 13.72 7.89 -8.93
CA TYR A 134 15.03 7.98 -8.30
C TYR A 134 15.95 6.84 -8.79
N PRO A 135 17.18 7.14 -9.26
CA PRO A 135 18.02 6.11 -9.87
C PRO A 135 18.42 5.03 -8.85
N SER A 136 18.06 3.78 -9.14
CA SER A 136 18.32 2.63 -8.26
C SER A 136 19.81 2.44 -7.89
N GLU A 137 20.75 2.88 -8.71
CA GLU A 137 22.19 2.86 -8.41
C GLU A 137 22.58 3.78 -7.24
N ASN A 138 21.71 4.73 -6.87
CA ASN A 138 21.90 5.62 -5.74
C ASN A 138 21.35 5.04 -4.44
N CYS A 139 20.62 3.92 -4.51
CA CYS A 139 20.11 3.19 -3.36
C CYS A 139 21.23 2.32 -2.79
N LYS A 140 21.75 2.70 -1.62
CA LYS A 140 22.94 2.10 -0.98
C LYS A 140 22.63 1.55 0.40
#